data_AF-A0A1F4AZF2-F1
#
_entry.id   AF-A0A1F4AZF2-F1
#
_cell.length_a   1.000
_cell.length_b   1.000
_cell.length_c   1.000
_cell.angle_alpha   90.00
_cell.angle_beta   90.00
_cell.angle_gamma   90.00
#
_symmetry.space_group_name_H-M   'P 1'
#
loop_
_entity.id
_entity.type
_entity.pdbx_description
1 polymer ?
#
loop_
_entity_poly.entity_id
_entity_poly.type
_entity_poly.pdbx_seq_one_letter_code
_entity_poly.pdbx_strand_id
1 'polypeptide(L)'
;MEPMVVELTEPTQATQKKDPFLVGLGERIRNVRSRRGLTRKAAAAAAGISERHLANLELGTGNASILVLQQVAGALECPLAEIIGDITTSSPEWLMIRELLDGRPEAELHRARVQLAELFSSGTDRRARLSRIALIGLRGAGKSTLGRMLAEDLGVPFVELSGEIEKLGRCSIAEIHALYGNSAYRRYERRALEETLRVHAQAVIAAPGGIVSDAGTFNVLLSHCYTVWLSADAEDHMKRVAAQGDFRPMSGSGEAMDDLKRILSGRAAFYAKADATYITSGHSLEDSFSGLRSLLRKVMTGRAERLSQPTAR
;
A
#
# COMPACT_ATOMS: atom_id res chain seq x y z
N MET A 1 29.39 55.49 44.63
CA MET A 1 28.09 55.48 43.96
C MET A 1 28.37 55.48 42.48
N GLU A 2 28.37 54.30 41.86
CA GLU A 2 28.10 54.11 40.43
C GLU A 2 27.79 52.61 40.26
N PRO A 3 26.54 52.23 39.95
CA PRO A 3 26.20 50.83 39.74
C PRO A 3 26.65 50.40 38.35
N MET A 4 27.32 49.24 38.30
CA MET A 4 27.68 48.55 37.06
C MET A 4 26.39 48.10 36.35
N VAL A 5 25.98 48.85 35.34
CA VAL A 5 24.83 48.53 34.50
C VAL A 5 25.22 47.31 33.67
N VAL A 6 24.65 46.16 34.01
CA VAL A 6 24.70 44.97 33.15
C VAL A 6 23.75 45.25 31.98
N GLU A 7 24.31 45.65 30.85
CA GLU A 7 23.58 45.68 29.58
C GLU A 7 23.11 44.25 29.26
N LEU A 8 21.82 44.01 29.48
CA LEU A 8 21.12 42.86 28.97
C LEU A 8 21.08 42.99 27.45
N THR A 9 22.05 42.37 26.78
CA THR A 9 22.02 42.15 25.33
C THR A 9 20.69 41.51 24.97
N GLU A 10 19.87 42.24 24.19
CA GLU A 10 18.61 41.79 23.65
C GLU A 10 18.78 40.44 22.92
N PRO A 11 17.81 39.51 23.02
CA PRO A 11 17.90 38.26 22.31
C PRO A 11 17.80 38.53 20.80
N THR A 12 18.94 38.42 20.13
CA THR A 12 19.09 38.37 18.67
C THR A 12 17.97 37.53 18.07
N GLN A 13 17.14 38.14 17.22
CA GLN A 13 16.03 37.48 16.52
C GLN A 13 16.55 36.21 15.82
N ALA A 14 16.23 35.05 16.39
CA ALA A 14 16.46 33.77 15.74
C ALA A 14 15.70 33.79 14.41
N THR A 15 16.42 33.92 13.31
CA THR A 15 15.88 33.82 11.96
C THR A 15 15.27 32.44 11.84
N GLN A 16 13.95 32.33 11.97
CA GLN A 16 13.23 31.07 11.80
C GLN A 16 13.60 30.51 10.42
N LYS A 17 14.40 29.44 10.44
CA LYS A 17 14.74 28.68 9.24
C LYS A 17 13.42 28.21 8.64
N LYS A 18 13.08 28.74 7.45
CA LYS A 18 11.80 28.43 6.79
C LYS A 18 11.66 26.93 6.59
N ASP A 19 10.47 26.41 6.85
CA ASP A 19 10.17 25.01 6.64
C ASP A 19 10.34 24.64 5.15
N PRO A 20 11.17 23.64 4.79
CA PRO A 20 11.44 23.30 3.39
C PRO A 20 10.18 22.90 2.60
N PHE A 21 9.20 22.26 3.25
CA PHE A 21 7.95 21.89 2.60
C PHE A 21 7.11 23.12 2.28
N LEU A 22 7.01 24.08 3.20
CA LEU A 22 6.30 25.34 2.97
C LEU A 22 6.97 26.21 1.90
N VAL A 23 8.30 26.21 1.82
CA VAL A 23 9.03 26.87 0.74
C VAL A 23 8.69 26.23 -0.61
N GLY A 24 8.78 24.89 -0.71
CA GLY A 24 8.43 24.19 -1.94
C GLY A 24 6.96 24.35 -2.35
N LEU A 25 6.05 24.37 -1.38
CA LEU A 25 4.62 24.66 -1.57
C LEU A 25 4.43 26.06 -2.20
N GLY A 26 5.10 27.07 -1.65
CA GLY A 26 5.04 28.43 -2.15
C GLY A 26 5.58 28.59 -3.56
N GLU A 27 6.68 27.92 -3.88
CA GLU A 27 7.25 27.88 -5.22
C GLU A 27 6.28 27.23 -6.22
N ARG A 28 5.64 26.12 -5.87
CA ARG A 28 4.64 25.46 -6.73
C ARG A 28 3.44 26.35 -6.99
N ILE A 29 2.86 26.97 -5.96
CA ILE A 29 1.75 27.93 -6.10
C ILE A 29 2.14 29.05 -7.07
N ARG A 30 3.32 29.63 -6.90
CA ARG A 30 3.83 30.70 -7.76
C ARG A 30 4.00 30.24 -9.21
N ASN A 31 4.57 29.05 -9.41
CA ASN A 31 4.81 28.49 -10.74
C ASN A 31 3.51 28.16 -11.47
N VAL A 32 2.52 27.56 -10.80
CA VAL A 32 1.19 27.33 -11.38
C VAL A 32 0.54 28.67 -11.74
N ARG A 33 0.52 29.63 -10.82
CA ARG A 33 -0.05 30.95 -11.06
C ARG A 33 0.58 31.66 -12.26
N SER A 34 1.91 31.65 -12.36
CA SER A 34 2.63 32.23 -13.50
C SER A 34 2.33 31.52 -14.82
N ARG A 35 2.27 30.18 -14.83
CA ARG A 35 1.89 29.40 -16.03
C ARG A 35 0.47 29.72 -16.51
N ARG A 36 -0.45 30.04 -15.59
CA ARG A 36 -1.83 30.46 -15.87
C ARG A 36 -1.96 31.95 -16.23
N GLY A 37 -0.87 32.71 -16.24
CA GLY A 37 -0.90 34.15 -16.56
C GLY A 37 -1.60 35.02 -15.50
N LEU A 38 -1.80 34.51 -14.28
CA LEU A 38 -2.52 35.22 -13.23
C LEU A 38 -1.60 36.14 -12.42
N THR A 39 -2.04 37.36 -12.15
CA THR A 39 -1.40 38.21 -11.14
C THR A 39 -1.71 37.67 -9.73
N ARG A 40 -0.86 37.97 -8.75
CA ARG A 40 -1.13 37.58 -7.36
C ARG A 40 -2.46 38.15 -6.85
N LYS A 41 -2.74 39.42 -7.16
CA LYS A 41 -4.02 40.06 -6.83
C LYS A 41 -5.23 39.32 -7.43
N ALA A 42 -5.16 38.95 -8.72
CA ALA A 42 -6.24 38.21 -9.39
C ALA A 42 -6.45 36.82 -8.77
N ALA A 43 -5.37 36.08 -8.52
CA ALA A 43 -5.44 34.77 -7.89
C ALA A 43 -5.98 34.84 -6.45
N ALA A 44 -5.57 35.84 -5.66
CA ALA A 44 -6.06 36.04 -4.31
C ALA A 44 -7.56 36.37 -4.28
N ALA A 45 -8.01 37.24 -5.19
CA ALA A 45 -9.42 37.58 -5.34
C ALA A 45 -10.26 36.36 -5.74
N ALA A 46 -9.80 35.58 -6.72
CA ALA A 46 -10.47 34.35 -7.15
C ALA A 46 -10.52 33.28 -6.04
N ALA A 47 -9.49 33.21 -5.19
CA ALA A 47 -9.44 32.30 -4.04
C ALA A 47 -10.20 32.83 -2.81
N GLY A 48 -10.72 34.07 -2.82
CA GLY A 48 -11.38 34.67 -1.66
C GLY A 48 -10.44 34.93 -0.47
N ILE A 49 -9.14 35.17 -0.71
CA ILE A 49 -8.15 35.46 0.32
C ILE A 49 -7.45 36.81 0.07
N SER A 50 -6.77 37.34 1.10
CA SER A 50 -6.00 38.59 0.91
C SER A 50 -4.74 38.35 0.07
N GLU A 51 -4.36 39.35 -0.73
CA GLU A 51 -3.12 39.31 -1.53
C GLU A 51 -1.87 39.11 -0.65
N ARG A 52 -1.86 39.70 0.56
CA ARG A 52 -0.82 39.49 1.57
C ARG A 52 -0.74 38.02 2.01
N HIS A 53 -1.88 37.38 2.22
CA HIS A 53 -1.92 35.96 2.60
C HIS A 53 -1.35 35.10 1.48
N LEU A 54 -1.76 35.33 0.22
CA LEU A 54 -1.18 34.63 -0.92
C LEU A 54 0.32 34.89 -1.09
N ALA A 55 0.79 36.11 -0.82
CA ALA A 55 2.22 36.44 -0.85
C ALA A 55 3.01 35.64 0.21
N ASN A 56 2.49 35.53 1.43
CA ASN A 56 3.12 34.72 2.48
C ASN A 56 3.20 33.24 2.11
N LEU A 57 2.15 32.71 1.46
CA LEU A 57 2.17 31.34 0.95
C LEU A 57 3.25 31.16 -0.11
N GLU A 58 3.31 32.04 -1.11
CA GLU A 58 4.33 31.98 -2.17
C GLU A 58 5.76 32.15 -1.66
N LEU A 59 5.95 32.81 -0.52
CA LEU A 59 7.25 33.02 0.13
C LEU A 59 7.63 31.89 1.10
N GLY A 60 6.72 30.94 1.33
CA GLY A 60 6.88 29.84 2.28
C GLY A 60 6.96 30.30 3.74
N THR A 61 6.38 31.45 4.07
CA THR A 61 6.42 32.04 5.43
C THR A 61 5.13 31.81 6.23
N GLY A 62 4.06 31.34 5.59
CA GLY A 62 2.77 31.06 6.24
C GLY A 62 2.38 29.59 6.14
N ASN A 63 1.84 29.04 7.23
CA ASN A 63 1.12 27.77 7.21
C ASN A 63 -0.35 28.05 6.84
N ALA A 64 -0.82 27.53 5.70
CA ALA A 64 -2.21 27.66 5.29
C ALA A 64 -3.06 26.54 5.88
N SER A 65 -4.32 26.85 6.19
CA SER A 65 -5.31 25.81 6.40
C SER A 65 -5.57 25.03 5.10
N ILE A 66 -5.99 23.77 5.22
CA ILE A 66 -6.32 22.93 4.05
C ILE A 66 -7.43 23.57 3.21
N LEU A 67 -8.38 24.26 3.84
CA LEU A 67 -9.45 24.99 3.13
C LEU A 67 -8.90 26.15 2.30
N VAL A 68 -7.93 26.90 2.81
CA VAL A 68 -7.25 27.95 2.03
C VAL A 68 -6.48 27.34 0.87
N LEU A 69 -5.79 26.22 1.08
CA LEU A 69 -5.11 25.53 -0.02
C LEU A 69 -6.09 25.03 -1.09
N GLN A 70 -7.26 24.53 -0.69
CA GLN A 70 -8.31 24.12 -1.62
C GLN A 70 -8.88 25.30 -2.41
N GLN A 71 -9.10 26.45 -1.77
CA GLN A 71 -9.55 27.68 -2.44
C GLN A 71 -8.50 28.19 -3.45
N VAL A 72 -7.23 28.20 -3.06
CA VAL A 72 -6.12 28.55 -3.95
C VAL A 72 -6.03 27.57 -5.11
N ALA A 73 -6.18 26.25 -4.87
CA ALA A 73 -6.22 25.25 -5.93
C ALA A 73 -7.35 25.51 -6.95
N GLY A 74 -8.55 25.82 -6.46
CA GLY A 74 -9.69 26.18 -7.30
C GLY A 74 -9.44 27.43 -8.13
N ALA A 75 -8.88 28.48 -7.51
CA ALA A 75 -8.54 29.73 -8.20
C ALA A 75 -7.43 29.58 -9.26
N LEU A 76 -6.55 28.59 -9.08
CA LEU A 76 -5.49 28.26 -10.02
C LEU A 76 -5.92 27.21 -11.06
N GLU A 77 -7.16 26.72 -10.96
CA GLU A 77 -7.72 25.66 -11.80
C GLU A 77 -6.78 24.43 -11.84
N CYS A 78 -6.28 24.03 -10.68
CA CYS A 78 -5.37 22.89 -10.55
C CYS A 78 -5.83 21.96 -9.41
N PRO A 79 -5.50 20.65 -9.48
CA PRO A 79 -5.74 19.76 -8.36
C PRO A 79 -4.90 20.18 -7.14
N LEU A 80 -5.42 19.95 -5.94
CA LEU A 80 -4.67 20.20 -4.69
C LEU A 80 -3.34 19.44 -4.65
N ALA A 81 -3.30 18.25 -5.26
CA ALA A 81 -2.11 17.41 -5.43
C ALA A 81 -0.92 18.16 -6.05
N GLU A 82 -1.17 19.06 -7.02
CA GLU A 82 -0.12 19.83 -7.70
C GLU A 82 0.49 20.88 -6.77
N ILE A 83 -0.32 21.47 -5.89
CA ILE A 83 0.14 22.44 -4.90
C ILE A 83 0.97 21.73 -3.82
N ILE A 84 0.51 20.60 -3.28
CA ILE A 84 1.24 19.88 -2.23
C ILE A 84 2.49 19.14 -2.74
N GLY A 85 2.64 18.99 -4.07
CA GLY A 85 3.82 18.39 -4.69
C GLY A 85 3.75 16.86 -4.78
N ASP A 86 2.58 16.31 -5.07
CA ASP A 86 2.40 14.88 -5.28
C ASP A 86 3.15 14.37 -6.52
N ILE A 87 3.67 13.14 -6.47
CA ILE A 87 4.44 12.56 -7.57
C ILE A 87 3.63 12.45 -8.87
N THR A 88 2.31 12.27 -8.79
CA THR A 88 1.41 12.20 -9.97
C THR A 88 1.27 13.55 -10.70
N THR A 89 1.89 14.60 -10.18
CA THR A 89 1.92 15.94 -10.78
C THR A 89 3.35 16.40 -11.12
N SER A 90 4.33 15.52 -10.94
CA SER A 90 5.75 15.87 -11.07
C SER A 90 6.27 15.98 -12.51
N SER A 91 5.57 15.40 -13.49
CA SER A 91 5.96 15.46 -14.91
C SER A 91 4.74 15.54 -15.84
N PRO A 92 4.90 16.04 -17.08
CA PRO A 92 3.82 16.05 -18.08
C PRO A 92 3.23 14.66 -18.34
N GLU A 93 4.06 13.62 -18.41
CA GLU A 93 3.59 12.24 -18.63
C GLU A 93 2.73 11.73 -17.47
N TRP A 94 3.09 12.04 -16.22
CA TRP A 94 2.26 11.71 -15.07
C TRP A 94 0.90 12.40 -15.13
N LEU A 95 0.87 13.67 -15.54
CA LEU A 95 -0.38 14.42 -15.69
C LEU A 95 -1.28 13.80 -16.77
N MET A 96 -0.72 13.47 -17.94
CA MET A 96 -1.45 12.83 -19.03
C MET A 96 -1.97 11.44 -18.65
N ILE A 97 -1.15 10.62 -17.97
CA ILE A 97 -1.57 9.30 -17.47
C ILE A 97 -2.71 9.46 -16.46
N ARG A 98 -2.60 10.41 -15.54
CA ARG A 98 -3.64 10.67 -14.53
C ARG A 98 -4.96 11.07 -15.17
N GLU A 99 -4.91 11.93 -16.19
CA GLU A 99 -6.10 12.36 -16.94
C GLU A 99 -6.75 11.22 -17.72
N LEU A 100 -5.96 10.31 -18.31
CA LEU A 100 -6.50 9.11 -18.97
C LEU A 100 -7.27 8.19 -18.01
N LEU A 101 -6.79 8.10 -16.76
CA LEU A 101 -7.34 7.24 -15.72
C LEU A 101 -8.46 7.90 -14.91
N ASP A 102 -8.58 9.23 -14.95
CA ASP A 102 -9.57 9.96 -14.15
C ASP A 102 -11.01 9.61 -14.55
N GLY A 103 -11.88 9.47 -13.55
CA GLY A 103 -13.29 9.09 -13.73
C GLY A 103 -13.56 7.68 -14.27
N ARG A 104 -12.52 6.85 -14.48
CA ARG A 104 -12.68 5.48 -14.99
C ARG A 104 -13.25 4.54 -13.91
N PRO A 105 -14.10 3.55 -14.28
CA PRO A 105 -14.56 2.56 -13.33
C PRO A 105 -13.43 1.64 -12.86
N GLU A 106 -13.55 1.07 -11.66
CA GLU A 106 -12.55 0.16 -11.05
C GLU A 106 -12.12 -0.99 -11.97
N ALA A 107 -13.02 -1.50 -12.81
CA ALA A 107 -12.72 -2.55 -13.77
C ALA A 107 -11.76 -2.07 -14.88
N GLU A 108 -11.89 -0.83 -15.35
CA GLU A 108 -10.98 -0.21 -16.33
C GLU A 108 -9.64 0.12 -15.69
N LEU A 109 -9.64 0.70 -14.49
CA LEU A 109 -8.41 0.95 -13.73
C LEU A 109 -7.65 -0.34 -13.45
N HIS A 110 -8.35 -1.43 -13.13
CA HIS A 110 -7.75 -2.74 -12.96
C HIS A 110 -7.09 -3.23 -14.25
N ARG A 111 -7.77 -3.13 -15.40
CA ARG A 111 -7.21 -3.50 -16.71
C ARG A 111 -5.96 -2.69 -17.04
N ALA A 112 -6.01 -1.37 -16.86
CA ALA A 112 -4.87 -0.49 -17.08
C ALA A 112 -3.68 -0.86 -16.18
N ARG A 113 -3.91 -1.09 -14.88
CA ARG A 113 -2.88 -1.54 -13.94
C ARG A 113 -2.23 -2.86 -14.37
N VAL A 114 -3.02 -3.84 -14.81
CA VAL A 114 -2.49 -5.13 -15.29
C VAL A 114 -1.62 -4.95 -16.53
N GLN A 115 -2.06 -4.15 -17.50
CA GLN A 115 -1.29 -3.87 -18.71
C GLN A 115 0.02 -3.12 -18.42
N LEU A 116 -0.01 -2.13 -17.53
CA LEU A 116 1.20 -1.42 -17.09
C LEU A 116 2.15 -2.38 -16.36
N ALA A 117 1.63 -3.24 -15.50
CA ALA A 117 2.44 -4.25 -14.82
C ALA A 117 3.10 -5.21 -15.81
N GLU A 118 2.38 -5.66 -16.85
CA GLU A 118 2.93 -6.51 -17.91
C GLU A 118 3.99 -5.77 -18.73
N LEU A 119 3.73 -4.51 -19.12
CA LEU A 119 4.66 -3.68 -19.88
C LEU A 119 5.99 -3.44 -19.14
N PHE A 120 5.92 -3.19 -17.83
CA PHE A 120 7.10 -2.90 -17.01
C PHE A 120 7.67 -4.12 -16.29
N SER A 121 7.03 -5.29 -16.40
CA SER A 121 7.61 -6.55 -15.94
C SER A 121 8.71 -6.97 -16.89
N SER A 122 9.92 -6.46 -16.65
CA SER A 122 11.12 -6.85 -17.40
C SER A 122 11.46 -8.32 -17.13
N GLY A 123 10.80 -9.23 -17.84
CA GLY A 123 11.13 -10.66 -17.86
C GLY A 123 10.52 -11.53 -16.76
N THR A 124 9.52 -11.06 -16.00
CA THR A 124 8.79 -11.95 -15.08
C THR A 124 7.91 -12.88 -15.91
N ASP A 125 8.48 -14.01 -16.34
CA ASP A 125 7.74 -15.03 -17.07
C ASP A 125 6.49 -15.40 -16.27
N ARG A 126 5.31 -15.31 -16.89
CA ARG A 126 4.05 -15.75 -16.28
C ARG A 126 4.15 -17.20 -15.79
N ARG A 127 5.06 -17.98 -16.39
CA ARG A 127 5.49 -19.31 -15.93
C ARG A 127 6.13 -19.28 -14.54
N ALA A 128 7.06 -18.36 -14.30
CA ALA A 128 7.74 -18.15 -13.02
C ALA A 128 6.76 -17.65 -11.95
N ARG A 129 5.74 -16.87 -12.35
CA ARG A 129 4.67 -16.44 -11.44
C ARG A 129 3.85 -17.62 -10.90
N LEU A 130 3.47 -18.57 -11.76
CA LEU A 130 2.74 -19.77 -11.36
C LEU A 130 3.57 -20.78 -10.57
N SER A 131 4.89 -20.65 -10.59
CA SER A 131 5.81 -21.47 -9.80
C SER A 131 5.85 -21.06 -8.32
N ARG A 132 5.39 -19.84 -7.99
CA ARG A 132 5.28 -19.35 -6.61
C ARG A 132 3.82 -19.08 -6.26
N ILE A 133 3.28 -19.76 -5.27
CA ILE A 133 1.89 -19.59 -4.85
C ILE A 133 1.89 -18.76 -3.57
N ALA A 134 1.30 -17.57 -3.59
CA ALA A 134 1.17 -16.73 -2.41
C ALA A 134 -0.25 -16.78 -1.86
N LEU A 135 -0.40 -17.18 -0.60
CA LEU A 135 -1.65 -17.17 0.14
C LEU A 135 -1.80 -15.85 0.89
N ILE A 136 -2.88 -15.12 0.60
CA ILE A 136 -3.22 -13.85 1.25
C ILE A 136 -4.56 -13.95 1.97
N GLY A 137 -4.82 -13.05 2.92
CA GLY A 137 -6.03 -13.03 3.74
C GLY A 137 -5.73 -12.73 5.20
N LEU A 138 -6.75 -12.45 5.99
CA LEU A 138 -6.57 -12.12 7.41
C LEU A 138 -6.02 -13.28 8.23
N ARG A 139 -5.48 -12.96 9.42
CA ARG A 139 -5.09 -13.96 10.42
C ARG A 139 -6.29 -14.87 10.73
N GLY A 140 -6.07 -16.16 10.86
CA GLY A 140 -7.18 -17.13 10.97
C GLY A 140 -7.76 -17.64 9.64
N ALA A 141 -7.37 -17.09 8.48
CA ALA A 141 -7.79 -17.63 7.17
C ALA A 141 -7.26 -19.05 6.84
N GLY A 142 -6.39 -19.63 7.68
CA GLY A 142 -5.78 -20.93 7.42
C GLY A 142 -4.54 -20.92 6.53
N LYS A 143 -3.98 -19.75 6.18
CA LYS A 143 -2.78 -19.60 5.32
C LYS A 143 -1.62 -20.51 5.72
N SER A 144 -1.24 -20.52 7.00
CA SER A 144 -0.08 -21.29 7.46
C SER A 144 -0.33 -22.80 7.49
N THR A 145 -1.56 -23.23 7.75
CA THR A 145 -1.93 -24.66 7.78
C THR A 145 -2.10 -25.19 6.37
N LEU A 146 -2.98 -24.58 5.58
CA LEU A 146 -3.24 -24.96 4.19
C LEU A 146 -2.00 -24.78 3.31
N GLY A 147 -1.19 -23.74 3.58
CA GLY A 147 0.04 -23.50 2.85
C GLY A 147 1.10 -24.57 3.07
N ARG A 148 1.26 -25.08 4.30
CA ARG A 148 2.17 -26.21 4.59
C ARG A 148 1.72 -27.48 3.87
N MET A 149 0.44 -27.84 3.99
CA MET A 149 -0.13 -29.01 3.30
C MET A 149 0.03 -28.91 1.78
N LEU A 150 -0.16 -27.71 1.22
CA LEU A 150 0.00 -27.45 -0.21
C LEU A 150 1.45 -27.53 -0.66
N ALA A 151 2.39 -27.00 0.14
CA ALA A 151 3.81 -27.08 -0.16
C ALA A 151 4.30 -28.53 -0.17
N GLU A 152 3.85 -29.33 0.79
CA GLU A 152 4.13 -30.75 0.89
C GLU A 152 3.58 -31.54 -0.32
N ASP A 153 2.32 -31.31 -0.69
CA ASP A 153 1.71 -31.96 -1.87
C ASP A 153 2.39 -31.60 -3.20
N LEU A 154 2.90 -30.36 -3.31
CA LEU A 154 3.60 -29.88 -4.50
C LEU A 154 5.10 -30.21 -4.48
N GLY A 155 5.64 -30.69 -3.36
CA GLY A 155 7.08 -30.94 -3.19
C GLY A 155 7.94 -29.67 -3.25
N VAL A 156 7.42 -28.53 -2.80
CA VAL A 156 8.12 -27.23 -2.81
C VAL A 156 8.28 -26.66 -1.40
N PRO A 157 9.20 -25.71 -1.15
CA PRO A 157 9.33 -25.06 0.15
C PRO A 157 8.07 -24.29 0.56
N PHE A 158 7.73 -24.37 1.85
CA PHE A 158 6.80 -23.45 2.49
C PHE A 158 7.57 -22.30 3.14
N VAL A 159 7.18 -21.06 2.84
CA VAL A 159 7.77 -19.85 3.43
C VAL A 159 6.66 -19.06 4.13
N GLU A 160 6.81 -18.88 5.44
CA GLU A 160 5.95 -17.97 6.20
C GLU A 160 6.64 -16.62 6.33
N LEU A 161 6.12 -15.60 5.63
CA LEU A 161 6.82 -14.33 5.46
C LEU A 161 6.99 -13.57 6.79
N SER A 162 6.10 -13.78 7.77
CA SER A 162 6.32 -13.24 9.13
C SER A 162 7.58 -13.78 9.77
N GLY A 163 7.93 -15.04 9.56
CA GLY A 163 9.19 -15.61 10.04
C GLY A 163 10.41 -15.01 9.33
N GLU A 164 10.31 -14.72 8.02
CA GLU A 164 11.37 -14.05 7.28
C GLU A 164 11.57 -12.59 7.74
N ILE A 165 10.48 -11.89 8.10
CA ILE A 165 10.55 -10.55 8.71
C ILE A 165 11.31 -10.59 10.04
N GLU A 166 11.02 -11.56 10.90
CA GLU A 166 11.69 -11.71 12.20
C GLU A 166 13.18 -12.06 12.04
N LYS A 167 13.52 -12.93 11.08
CA LYS A 167 14.92 -13.25 10.74
C LYS A 167 15.69 -11.99 10.29
N LEU A 168 15.07 -11.16 9.45
CA LEU A 168 15.68 -9.91 8.99
C LEU A 168 15.82 -8.86 10.10
N GLY A 169 14.80 -8.73 10.95
CA GLY A 169 14.80 -7.81 12.09
C GLY A 169 15.68 -8.28 13.25
N ARG A 170 16.00 -9.58 13.31
CA ARG A 170 16.66 -10.25 14.45
C ARG A 170 15.92 -10.05 15.79
N CYS A 171 14.61 -9.83 15.70
CA CYS A 171 13.69 -9.69 16.82
C CYS A 171 12.28 -10.04 16.36
N SER A 172 11.37 -10.24 17.30
CA SER A 172 9.97 -10.54 17.02
C SER A 172 9.26 -9.37 16.33
N ILE A 173 8.17 -9.64 15.61
CA ILE A 173 7.35 -8.57 15.00
C ILE A 173 6.84 -7.59 16.06
N ALA A 174 6.53 -8.08 17.27
CA ALA A 174 6.10 -7.23 18.38
C ALA A 174 7.20 -6.23 18.79
N GLU A 175 8.45 -6.69 18.88
CA GLU A 175 9.60 -5.84 19.17
C GLU A 175 9.90 -4.87 18.02
N ILE A 176 9.75 -5.29 16.75
CA ILE A 176 9.89 -4.39 15.60
C ILE A 176 8.92 -3.21 15.72
N HIS A 177 7.65 -3.50 16.05
CA HIS A 177 6.66 -2.45 16.24
C HIS A 177 6.96 -1.56 17.45
N ALA A 178 7.37 -2.15 18.57
CA ALA A 178 7.65 -1.41 19.81
C ALA A 178 8.89 -0.51 19.69
N LEU A 179 9.95 -0.98 19.04
CA LEU A 179 11.24 -0.29 18.97
C LEU A 179 11.38 0.62 17.75
N TYR A 180 10.84 0.21 16.60
CA TYR A 180 11.09 0.89 15.32
C TYR A 180 9.82 1.40 14.62
N GLY A 181 8.64 1.04 15.15
CA GLY A 181 7.36 1.50 14.65
C GLY A 181 6.94 0.87 13.32
N ASN A 182 5.74 1.26 12.87
CA ASN A 182 5.09 0.67 11.69
C ASN A 182 5.86 0.92 10.39
N SER A 183 6.50 2.09 10.22
CA SER A 183 7.29 2.39 9.01
C SER A 183 8.45 1.41 8.83
N ALA A 184 9.15 1.06 9.92
CA ALA A 184 10.22 0.07 9.86
C ALA A 184 9.69 -1.34 9.56
N TYR A 185 8.59 -1.75 10.20
CA TYR A 185 7.92 -3.00 9.87
C TYR A 185 7.61 -3.12 8.37
N ARG A 186 7.06 -2.06 7.74
CA ARG A 186 6.77 -2.08 6.29
C ARG A 186 8.02 -2.22 5.42
N ARG A 187 9.13 -1.61 5.82
CA ARG A 187 10.42 -1.82 5.13
C ARG A 187 10.90 -3.26 5.26
N TYR A 188 10.80 -3.86 6.45
CA TYR A 188 11.17 -5.26 6.64
C TYR A 188 10.22 -6.22 5.89
N GLU A 189 8.92 -5.95 5.88
CA GLU A 189 7.91 -6.71 5.13
C GLU A 189 8.22 -6.73 3.63
N ARG A 190 8.53 -5.56 3.05
CA ARG A 190 8.94 -5.46 1.65
C ARG A 190 10.23 -6.22 1.36
N ARG A 191 11.26 -6.02 2.18
CA ARG A 191 12.56 -6.69 2.00
C ARG A 191 12.46 -8.20 2.15
N ALA A 192 11.71 -8.69 3.13
CA ALA A 192 11.46 -10.12 3.31
C ALA A 192 10.83 -10.73 2.05
N LEU A 193 9.87 -10.03 1.44
CA LEU A 193 9.23 -10.49 0.21
C LEU A 193 10.23 -10.53 -0.95
N GLU A 194 10.94 -9.44 -1.20
CA GLU A 194 11.93 -9.35 -2.28
C GLU A 194 13.04 -10.42 -2.13
N GLU A 195 13.54 -10.65 -0.91
CA GLU A 195 14.53 -11.69 -0.63
C GLU A 195 13.97 -13.10 -0.81
N THR A 196 12.74 -13.35 -0.35
CA THR A 196 12.04 -14.65 -0.56
C THR A 196 11.89 -14.95 -2.05
N LEU A 197 11.45 -13.97 -2.84
CA LEU A 197 11.27 -14.13 -4.29
C LEU A 197 12.58 -14.39 -5.02
N ARG A 198 13.69 -13.81 -4.54
CA ARG A 198 15.03 -14.00 -5.08
C ARG A 198 15.60 -15.39 -4.77
N VAL A 199 15.40 -15.88 -3.55
CA VAL A 199 15.96 -17.16 -3.08
C VAL A 199 15.16 -18.34 -3.62
N HIS A 200 13.83 -18.25 -3.65
CA HIS A 200 12.97 -19.37 -4.01
C HIS A 200 12.41 -19.20 -5.41
N ALA A 201 12.84 -20.05 -6.36
CA ALA A 201 12.23 -20.10 -7.70
C ALA A 201 10.82 -20.73 -7.67
N GLN A 202 10.60 -21.65 -6.73
CA GLN A 202 9.32 -22.31 -6.46
C GLN A 202 9.07 -22.33 -4.95
N ALA A 203 7.87 -21.93 -4.52
CA ALA A 203 7.49 -21.95 -3.10
C ALA A 203 5.98 -21.74 -2.93
N VAL A 204 5.46 -22.16 -1.78
CA VAL A 204 4.19 -21.67 -1.23
C VAL A 204 4.50 -20.64 -0.15
N ILE A 205 4.01 -19.43 -0.31
CA ILE A 205 4.30 -18.28 0.55
C ILE A 205 3.04 -17.90 1.32
N ALA A 206 3.07 -17.93 2.65
CA ALA A 206 2.02 -17.34 3.49
C ALA A 206 2.37 -15.88 3.79
N ALA A 207 1.60 -14.95 3.22
CA ALA A 207 1.82 -13.53 3.45
C ALA A 207 1.14 -13.04 4.75
N PRO A 208 1.67 -12.00 5.43
CA PRO A 208 1.01 -11.38 6.57
C PRO A 208 -0.31 -10.76 6.12
N GLY A 209 -1.34 -10.80 6.97
CA GLY A 209 -2.65 -10.21 6.60
C GLY A 209 -2.59 -8.69 6.39
N GLY A 210 -1.52 -8.03 6.83
CA GLY A 210 -1.29 -6.61 6.59
C GLY A 210 -0.68 -6.27 5.24
N ILE A 211 -0.24 -7.24 4.43
CA ILE A 211 0.56 -6.97 3.22
C ILE A 211 -0.17 -6.08 2.20
N VAL A 212 -1.49 -6.15 2.16
CA VAL A 212 -2.35 -5.33 1.31
C VAL A 212 -2.41 -3.86 1.70
N SER A 213 -1.95 -3.50 2.90
CA SER A 213 -1.94 -2.11 3.38
C SER A 213 -0.82 -1.27 2.76
N ASP A 214 0.19 -1.90 2.15
CA ASP A 214 1.21 -1.20 1.36
C ASP A 214 1.07 -1.59 -0.10
N ALA A 215 0.52 -0.69 -0.92
CA ALA A 215 0.22 -0.97 -2.32
C ALA A 215 1.47 -1.34 -3.13
N GLY A 216 2.64 -0.76 -2.79
CA GLY A 216 3.91 -1.08 -3.44
C GLY A 216 4.32 -2.53 -3.22
N THR A 217 4.36 -2.98 -1.96
CA THR A 217 4.70 -4.37 -1.59
C THR A 217 3.67 -5.34 -2.15
N PHE A 218 2.39 -5.00 -2.10
CA PHE A 218 1.34 -5.85 -2.64
C PHE A 218 1.45 -6.00 -4.17
N ASN A 219 1.79 -4.93 -4.90
CA ASN A 219 2.06 -5.01 -6.35
C ASN A 219 3.26 -5.91 -6.67
N VAL A 220 4.32 -5.89 -5.86
CA VAL A 220 5.45 -6.83 -6.01
C VAL A 220 4.97 -8.27 -5.87
N LEU A 221 4.14 -8.57 -4.85
CA LEU A 221 3.57 -9.90 -4.64
C LEU A 221 2.73 -10.36 -5.85
N LEU A 222 1.80 -9.52 -6.31
CA LEU A 222 0.91 -9.81 -7.44
C LEU A 222 1.67 -10.02 -8.76
N SER A 223 2.82 -9.37 -8.92
CA SER A 223 3.63 -9.47 -10.14
C SER A 223 4.48 -10.74 -10.18
N HIS A 224 4.88 -11.28 -9.02
CA HIS A 224 5.85 -12.38 -8.92
C HIS A 224 5.28 -13.72 -8.43
N CYS A 225 4.07 -13.73 -7.89
CA CYS A 225 3.39 -14.93 -7.41
C CYS A 225 1.99 -15.08 -8.02
N TYR A 226 1.54 -16.33 -8.15
CA TYR A 226 0.12 -16.63 -8.28
C TYR A 226 -0.53 -16.48 -6.92
N THR A 227 -1.45 -15.53 -6.81
CA THR A 227 -2.03 -15.13 -5.52
C THR A 227 -3.39 -15.77 -5.31
N VAL A 228 -3.58 -16.38 -4.13
CA VAL A 228 -4.86 -16.93 -3.70
C VAL A 228 -5.30 -16.23 -2.43
N TRP A 229 -6.44 -15.55 -2.49
CA TRP A 229 -7.10 -15.03 -1.31
C TRP A 229 -7.88 -16.14 -0.60
N LEU A 230 -7.42 -16.52 0.59
CA LEU A 230 -8.19 -17.35 1.50
C LEU A 230 -9.16 -16.47 2.29
N SER A 231 -10.43 -16.58 1.96
CA SER A 231 -11.52 -15.87 2.63
C SER A 231 -12.15 -16.75 3.71
N ALA A 232 -12.55 -16.13 4.81
CA ALA A 232 -13.38 -16.73 5.84
C ALA A 232 -14.30 -15.64 6.40
N ASP A 233 -15.43 -16.07 6.97
CA ASP A 233 -16.34 -15.21 7.69
C ASP A 233 -15.67 -14.67 8.96
N ALA A 234 -16.11 -13.50 9.42
CA ALA A 234 -15.51 -12.83 10.57
C ALA A 234 -15.56 -13.70 11.84
N GLU A 235 -16.65 -14.45 12.00
CA GLU A 235 -16.88 -15.38 13.09
C GLU A 235 -15.86 -16.54 13.07
N ASP A 236 -15.53 -17.07 11.89
CA ASP A 236 -14.54 -18.14 11.76
C ASP A 236 -13.12 -17.64 11.96
N HIS A 237 -12.80 -16.43 11.47
CA HIS A 237 -11.55 -15.75 11.79
C HIS A 237 -11.35 -15.63 13.30
N MET A 238 -12.37 -15.12 14.00
CA MET A 238 -12.34 -14.94 15.45
C MET A 238 -12.12 -16.27 16.18
N LYS A 239 -12.92 -17.30 15.87
CA LYS A 239 -12.80 -18.64 16.46
C LYS A 239 -11.43 -19.29 16.24
N ARG A 240 -10.82 -19.09 15.08
CA ARG A 240 -9.50 -19.68 14.76
C ARG A 240 -8.35 -18.93 15.44
N VAL A 241 -8.42 -17.60 15.52
CA VAL A 241 -7.38 -16.80 16.19
C VAL A 241 -7.40 -17.04 17.70
N ALA A 242 -8.61 -17.11 18.26
CA ALA A 242 -8.90 -17.56 19.61
C ALA A 242 -8.22 -18.88 19.97
N ALA A 243 -8.43 -19.92 19.16
CA ALA A 243 -7.86 -21.24 19.38
C ALA A 243 -6.32 -21.25 19.32
N GLN A 244 -5.70 -20.24 18.70
CA GLN A 244 -4.24 -20.08 18.63
C GLN A 244 -3.65 -19.35 19.86
N GLY A 245 -4.46 -19.10 20.90
CA GLY A 245 -4.01 -18.45 22.13
C GLY A 245 -3.83 -16.93 22.01
N ASP A 246 -4.28 -16.34 20.90
CA ASP A 246 -4.29 -14.89 20.71
C ASP A 246 -5.66 -14.35 21.13
N PHE A 247 -5.77 -13.95 22.41
CA PHE A 247 -7.00 -13.44 23.01
C PHE A 247 -7.18 -11.93 22.83
N ARG A 248 -6.25 -11.23 22.16
CA ARG A 248 -6.39 -9.80 21.84
C ARG A 248 -7.70 -9.47 21.09
N PRO A 249 -8.22 -10.34 20.21
CA PRO A 249 -9.55 -10.17 19.59
C PRO A 249 -10.74 -10.51 20.51
N MET A 250 -10.53 -11.11 21.68
CA MET A 250 -11.60 -11.49 22.62
C MET A 250 -11.77 -10.53 23.79
N SER A 251 -10.76 -9.73 24.12
CA SER A 251 -10.87 -8.68 25.14
C SER A 251 -11.75 -7.56 24.61
N GLY A 252 -13.08 -7.65 24.85
CA GLY A 252 -14.08 -6.70 24.34
C GLY A 252 -14.89 -7.22 23.14
N SER A 253 -15.40 -8.46 23.24
CA SER A 253 -15.94 -9.28 22.13
C SER A 253 -16.88 -8.61 21.12
N GLY A 254 -17.68 -7.60 21.51
CA GLY A 254 -18.52 -6.82 20.60
C GLY A 254 -17.71 -5.85 19.73
N GLU A 255 -16.96 -4.94 20.36
CA GLU A 255 -16.13 -3.95 19.67
C GLU A 255 -15.04 -4.62 18.83
N ALA A 256 -14.43 -5.70 19.34
CA ALA A 256 -13.40 -6.43 18.61
C ALA A 256 -13.95 -7.14 17.35
N MET A 257 -15.19 -7.61 17.38
CA MET A 257 -15.85 -8.18 16.19
C MET A 257 -16.18 -7.10 15.17
N ASP A 258 -16.68 -5.95 15.61
CA ASP A 258 -16.96 -4.81 14.73
C ASP A 258 -15.68 -4.25 14.08
N ASP A 259 -14.59 -4.18 14.85
CA ASP A 259 -13.27 -3.82 14.35
C ASP A 259 -12.75 -4.82 13.32
N LEU A 260 -12.92 -6.12 13.57
CA LEU A 260 -12.55 -7.17 12.61
C LEU A 260 -13.35 -7.04 11.31
N LYS A 261 -14.67 -6.81 11.40
CA LYS A 261 -15.54 -6.56 10.24
C LYS A 261 -15.10 -5.32 9.47
N ARG A 262 -14.71 -4.24 10.17
CA ARG A 262 -14.19 -3.01 9.55
C ARG A 262 -12.85 -3.24 8.85
N ILE A 263 -11.97 -4.06 9.43
CA ILE A 263 -10.70 -4.44 8.80
C ILE A 263 -10.95 -5.30 7.56
N LEU A 264 -11.87 -6.27 7.64
CA LEU A 264 -12.25 -7.12 6.50
C LEU A 264 -12.79 -6.27 5.36
N SER A 265 -13.78 -5.40 5.62
CA SER A 265 -14.38 -4.55 4.59
C SER A 265 -13.36 -3.60 3.96
N GLY A 266 -12.50 -2.98 4.78
CA GLY A 266 -11.45 -2.09 4.30
C GLY A 266 -10.36 -2.77 3.46
N ARG A 267 -10.13 -4.08 3.66
CA ARG A 267 -9.11 -4.85 2.93
C ARG A 267 -9.66 -5.71 1.80
N ALA A 268 -10.96 -5.97 1.75
CA ALA A 268 -11.60 -6.84 0.77
C ALA A 268 -11.30 -6.38 -0.68
N ALA A 269 -11.38 -5.08 -0.95
CA ALA A 269 -11.10 -4.53 -2.27
C ALA A 269 -9.66 -4.80 -2.75
N PHE A 270 -8.69 -4.85 -1.82
CA PHE A 270 -7.32 -5.22 -2.13
C PHE A 270 -7.13 -6.73 -2.25
N TYR A 271 -7.68 -7.53 -1.33
CA TYR A 271 -7.60 -8.98 -1.43
C TYR A 271 -8.24 -9.53 -2.70
N ALA A 272 -9.33 -8.91 -3.16
CA ALA A 272 -10.01 -9.25 -4.42
C ALA A 272 -9.14 -9.01 -5.67
N LYS A 273 -7.99 -8.32 -5.56
CA LYS A 273 -7.02 -8.20 -6.66
C LYS A 273 -6.18 -9.48 -6.85
N ALA A 274 -6.32 -10.48 -5.97
CA ALA A 274 -5.70 -11.80 -6.14
C ALA A 274 -6.17 -12.51 -7.42
N ASP A 275 -5.36 -13.44 -7.93
CA ASP A 275 -5.69 -14.22 -9.12
C ASP A 275 -6.87 -15.17 -8.88
N ALA A 276 -7.03 -15.66 -7.66
CA ALA A 276 -8.17 -16.49 -7.26
C ALA A 276 -8.58 -16.26 -5.81
N THR A 277 -9.83 -16.59 -5.50
CA THR A 277 -10.38 -16.58 -4.14
C THR A 277 -10.84 -17.98 -3.79
N TYR A 278 -10.56 -18.40 -2.55
CA TYR A 278 -11.04 -19.66 -1.99
C TYR A 278 -11.65 -19.42 -0.61
N ILE A 279 -12.90 -19.87 -0.43
CA ILE A 279 -13.63 -19.73 0.83
C ILE A 279 -13.32 -20.94 1.71
N THR A 280 -12.86 -20.66 2.93
CA THR A 280 -12.52 -21.69 3.94
C THR A 280 -13.57 -21.82 5.03
N SER A 281 -14.61 -20.97 5.02
CA SER A 281 -15.70 -21.01 5.98
C SER A 281 -16.65 -22.17 5.70
N GLY A 282 -17.16 -22.78 6.77
CA GLY A 282 -18.07 -23.93 6.69
C GLY A 282 -17.44 -25.24 6.21
N HIS A 283 -16.13 -25.29 5.94
CA HIS A 283 -15.42 -26.47 5.45
C HIS A 283 -14.47 -27.03 6.51
N SER A 284 -14.30 -28.37 6.54
CA SER A 284 -13.23 -29.01 7.32
C SER A 284 -11.84 -28.61 6.79
N LEU A 285 -10.78 -28.94 7.53
CA LEU A 285 -9.42 -28.67 7.07
C LEU A 285 -9.10 -29.49 5.80
N GLU A 286 -9.52 -30.75 5.80
CA GLU A 286 -9.33 -31.69 4.70
C GLU A 286 -10.10 -31.25 3.44
N ASP A 287 -11.35 -30.81 3.60
CA ASP A 287 -12.17 -30.30 2.49
C ASP A 287 -11.61 -28.99 1.95
N SER A 288 -11.19 -28.09 2.85
CA SER A 288 -10.55 -26.83 2.48
C SER A 288 -9.27 -27.07 1.67
N PHE A 289 -8.47 -28.06 2.10
CA PHE A 289 -7.24 -28.43 1.41
C PHE A 289 -7.53 -29.07 0.04
N SER A 290 -8.44 -30.04 -0.01
CA SER A 290 -8.84 -30.72 -1.25
C SER A 290 -9.37 -29.72 -2.28
N GLY A 291 -10.24 -28.79 -1.86
CA GLY A 291 -10.77 -27.74 -2.73
C GLY A 291 -9.70 -26.76 -3.21
N LEU A 292 -8.81 -26.30 -2.34
CA LEU A 292 -7.69 -25.43 -2.72
C LEU A 292 -6.74 -26.11 -3.71
N ARG A 293 -6.40 -27.39 -3.47
CA ARG A 293 -5.59 -28.21 -4.36
C ARG A 293 -6.24 -28.37 -5.74
N SER A 294 -7.54 -28.64 -5.77
CA SER A 294 -8.32 -28.76 -7.02
C SER A 294 -8.32 -27.45 -7.82
N LEU A 295 -8.54 -26.32 -7.15
CA LEU A 295 -8.48 -24.98 -7.75
C LEU A 295 -7.13 -24.74 -8.41
N LEU A 296 -6.03 -25.00 -7.69
CA LEU A 296 -4.67 -24.78 -8.20
C LEU A 296 -4.30 -25.75 -9.32
N ARG A 297 -4.69 -27.03 -9.22
CA ARG A 297 -4.48 -28.01 -10.29
C ARG A 297 -5.15 -27.58 -11.59
N LYS A 298 -6.40 -27.10 -11.56
CA LYS A 298 -7.10 -26.60 -12.77
C LYS A 298 -6.35 -25.46 -13.45
N VAL A 299 -5.76 -24.56 -12.66
CA VAL A 299 -4.95 -23.44 -13.17
C VAL A 299 -3.65 -23.96 -13.79
N MET A 300 -3.01 -24.95 -13.17
CA MET A 300 -1.78 -25.57 -13.66
C MET A 300 -2.01 -26.48 -14.88
N THR A 301 -3.13 -27.21 -14.97
CA THR A 301 -3.47 -28.12 -16.08
C THR A 301 -4.05 -27.39 -17.29
N GLY A 302 -4.95 -26.42 -17.09
CA GLY A 302 -5.46 -25.54 -18.16
C GLY A 302 -4.36 -24.67 -18.80
N ARG A 303 -3.13 -24.73 -18.27
CA ARG A 303 -1.89 -24.21 -18.85
C ARG A 303 -1.18 -25.23 -19.75
N ALA A 304 -1.13 -26.50 -19.37
CA ALA A 304 -0.51 -27.55 -20.19
C ALA A 304 -1.20 -27.65 -21.57
N GLU A 305 -2.53 -27.53 -21.59
CA GLU A 305 -3.33 -27.60 -22.82
C GLU A 305 -3.12 -26.38 -23.74
N ARG A 306 -3.01 -25.16 -23.18
CA ARG A 306 -2.76 -23.93 -23.95
C ARG A 306 -1.34 -23.80 -24.50
N LEU A 307 -0.36 -24.44 -23.86
CA LEU A 307 1.03 -24.50 -24.35
C LEU A 307 1.25 -25.64 -25.38
N SER A 308 0.31 -26.59 -25.47
CA SER A 308 0.36 -27.72 -26.42
C SER A 308 -0.30 -27.42 -27.77
N GLN A 309 -1.00 -26.29 -27.90
CA GLN A 309 -1.53 -25.86 -29.20
C GLN A 309 -0.41 -25.15 -29.97
N PRO A 310 0.00 -25.66 -31.15
CA PRO A 310 0.99 -24.99 -31.96
C PRO A 310 0.40 -23.63 -32.37
N THR A 311 1.18 -22.57 -32.19
CA THR A 311 0.91 -21.25 -32.76
C THR A 311 0.72 -21.42 -34.27
N ALA A 312 -0.54 -21.49 -34.71
CA ALA A 312 -0.88 -21.42 -36.11
C ALA A 312 -0.50 -20.02 -36.60
N ARG A 313 0.49 -20.03 -37.51
CA ARG A 313 1.09 -18.96 -38.31
C ARG A 313 0.35 -17.62 -38.36
#